data_AF-A0A958MKT6-F1
#
_entry.id   AF-A0A958MKT6-F1
#
_cell.length_a   1.000
_cell.length_b   1.000
_cell.length_c   1.000
_cell.angle_alpha   90.00
_cell.angle_beta   90.00
_cell.angle_gamma   90.00
#
_symmetry.space_group_name_H-M   'P 1'
#
loop_
_entity.id
_entity.type
_entity.pdbx_description
1 polymer ?
#
loop_
_entity_poly.entity_id
_entity_poly.type
_entity_poly.pdbx_seq_one_letter_code
_entity_poly.pdbx_strand_id
1 'polypeptide(L)' 'MAKDIKFDIEARDGLKRGVDALANAVKVTLGPKGRNVIISKSFGAPQVTKDGVSVAKEIE' A
#
# COMPACT_ATOMS: atom_id res chain seq x y z
N MET A 1 26.20 8.51 -2.23
CA MET A 1 25.39 7.53 -1.48
C MET A 1 25.81 6.14 -1.93
N ALA A 2 26.18 5.24 -1.03
CA ALA A 2 26.53 3.87 -1.39
C ALA A 2 25.25 3.07 -1.71
N LYS A 3 25.32 2.12 -2.65
CA LYS A 3 24.19 1.26 -2.98
C LYS A 3 24.15 0.07 -2.03
N ASP A 4 22.96 -0.25 -1.52
CA ASP A 4 22.69 -1.52 -0.86
C ASP A 4 22.30 -2.55 -1.92
N ILE A 5 23.00 -3.68 -1.97
CA ILE A 5 22.79 -4.73 -2.98
C ILE A 5 22.51 -6.03 -2.24
N LYS A 6 21.28 -6.51 -2.37
CA LYS A 6 20.78 -7.74 -1.74
C LYS A 6 20.51 -8.81 -2.78
N PHE A 7 20.69 -10.07 -2.40
CA PHE A 7 20.52 -11.23 -3.29
C PHE A 7 19.57 -12.27 -2.71
N ASP A 8 19.19 -13.23 -3.56
CA ASP A 8 18.44 -14.44 -3.20
C ASP A 8 17.18 -14.18 -2.36
N ILE A 9 17.07 -14.87 -1.22
CA ILE A 9 15.90 -14.88 -0.36
C ILE A 9 15.70 -13.52 0.29
N GLU A 10 16.77 -12.85 0.72
CA GLU A 10 16.65 -11.55 1.40
C GLU A 10 16.06 -10.48 0.46
N ALA A 11 16.47 -10.48 -0.80
CA ALA A 11 15.89 -9.59 -1.81
C ALA A 11 14.41 -9.91 -2.07
N ARG A 12 14.07 -11.21 -2.21
CA ARG A 12 12.67 -11.63 -2.45
C ARG A 12 11.76 -11.36 -1.26
N ASP A 13 12.22 -11.56 -0.04
CA ASP A 13 11.46 -11.29 1.18
C ASP A 13 11.28 -9.78 1.39
N GLY A 14 12.25 -8.96 0.99
CA GLY A 14 12.08 -7.51 0.90
C GLY A 14 10.94 -7.12 -0.04
N LEU A 15 10.97 -7.64 -1.27
CA LEU A 15 9.93 -7.37 -2.27
C LEU A 15 8.55 -7.88 -1.84
N LYS A 16 8.50 -9.12 -1.32
CA LYS A 16 7.25 -9.75 -0.87
C LYS A 16 6.58 -8.91 0.21
N ARG A 17 7.33 -8.41 1.20
CA ARG A 17 6.78 -7.54 2.25
C ARG A 17 6.16 -6.26 1.69
N GLY A 18 6.80 -5.62 0.72
CA GLY A 18 6.24 -4.43 0.06
C GLY A 18 4.97 -4.74 -0.75
N VAL A 19 4.99 -5.82 -1.52
CA VAL A 19 3.82 -6.28 -2.29
C VAL A 19 2.66 -6.64 -1.35
N ASP A 20 2.94 -7.35 -0.26
CA ASP A 20 1.92 -7.72 0.72
C ASP A 20 1.32 -6.49 1.40
N ALA A 21 2.12 -5.48 1.74
CA ALA A 21 1.62 -4.23 2.31
C ALA A 21 0.64 -3.52 1.36
N LEU A 22 1.04 -3.36 0.09
CA LEU A 22 0.20 -2.77 -0.95
C LEU A 22 -1.10 -3.57 -1.17
N ALA A 23 -0.96 -4.88 -1.38
CA ALA A 23 -2.09 -5.75 -1.69
C ALA A 23 -3.10 -5.82 -0.53
N ASN A 24 -2.62 -5.88 0.71
CA ASN A 24 -3.49 -5.93 1.89
C ASN A 24 -4.31 -4.65 2.08
N ALA A 25 -3.75 -3.49 1.75
CA ALA A 25 -4.45 -2.22 1.83
C ALA A 25 -5.45 -2.02 0.67
N VAL A 26 -5.13 -2.49 -0.54
CA VAL A 26 -6.02 -2.32 -1.71
C VAL A 26 -7.15 -3.35 -1.71
N LYS A 27 -6.88 -4.62 -1.36
CA LYS A 27 -7.87 -5.70 -1.51
C LYS A 27 -9.15 -5.49 -0.69
N VAL A 28 -9.09 -4.73 0.40
CA VAL A 28 -10.28 -4.47 1.24
C VAL A 28 -11.32 -3.62 0.53
N THR A 29 -10.96 -2.89 -0.53
CA THR A 29 -11.88 -2.05 -1.30
C THR A 29 -12.59 -2.81 -2.42
N LEU A 30 -12.25 -4.09 -2.65
CA LEU A 30 -12.73 -4.86 -3.80
C LEU A 30 -14.21 -5.28 -3.67
N GLY A 31 -14.93 -5.11 -4.79
CA GLY A 31 -16.30 -5.58 -4.94
C GLY A 31 -17.36 -4.68 -4.31
N PRO A 32 -18.65 -5.02 -4.49
CA PRO A 32 -19.77 -4.20 -4.04
C PRO A 32 -19.84 -4.06 -2.50
N LYS A 33 -19.20 -4.98 -1.76
CA LYS A 33 -19.08 -4.95 -0.30
C LYS A 33 -17.71 -4.50 0.19
N GLY A 34 -16.94 -3.82 -0.66
CA GLY A 34 -15.66 -3.22 -0.29
C GLY A 34 -15.79 -2.29 0.93
N ARG A 35 -14.77 -2.31 1.79
CA ARG A 35 -14.65 -1.48 2.99
C ARG A 35 -13.95 -0.17 2.66
N ASN A 36 -14.18 0.82 3.53
CA ASN A 36 -13.51 2.11 3.43
C ASN A 36 -12.06 2.00 3.92
N VAL A 37 -11.18 2.69 3.22
CA VAL A 37 -9.81 2.98 3.65
C VAL A 37 -9.73 4.46 4.00
N ILE A 38 -9.03 4.77 5.09
CA ILE A 38 -8.84 6.13 5.57
C ILE A 38 -7.39 6.53 5.27
N ILE A 39 -7.23 7.60 4.50
CA ILE A 39 -5.95 8.16 4.09
C ILE A 39 -5.73 9.45 4.88
N SER A 40 -4.61 9.52 5.59
CA SER A 40 -4.21 10.73 6.29
C SER A 40 -3.85 11.84 5.31
N LYS A 41 -4.21 13.08 5.63
CA LYS A 41 -3.82 14.26 4.86
C LYS A 41 -3.01 15.19 5.75
N SER A 42 -2.00 15.84 5.18
CA SER A 42 -1.15 16.80 5.91
C SER A 42 -1.95 18.00 6.45
N PHE A 43 -3.10 18.32 5.85
CA PHE A 43 -3.98 19.39 6.28
C PHE A 43 -5.45 18.99 6.12
N GLY A 44 -6.30 19.42 7.05
CA GLY A 44 -7.74 19.20 7.02
C GLY A 44 -8.15 17.80 7.49
N ALA A 45 -9.34 17.36 7.05
CA ALA A 45 -9.90 16.06 7.41
C ALA A 45 -9.28 14.92 6.60
N PRO A 46 -9.18 13.70 7.16
CA PRO A 46 -8.70 12.54 6.44
C PRO A 46 -9.63 12.18 5.28
N GLN A 47 -9.08 11.59 4.22
CA GLN A 47 -9.85 11.13 3.07
C GLN A 47 -10.34 9.70 3.27
N VAL A 48 -11.64 9.50 3.14
CA VAL A 48 -12.27 8.17 3.22
C VAL A 48 -12.61 7.73 1.81
N THR A 49 -12.10 6.58 1.36
CA THR A 49 -12.30 6.10 -0.02
C THR A 49 -12.51 4.58 -0.10
N LYS A 50 -13.18 4.13 -1.16
CA LYS A 50 -13.25 2.73 -1.62
C LYS A 50 -12.60 2.52 -2.98
N ASP A 51 -11.92 3.54 -3.50
CA ASP A 51 -11.18 3.41 -4.76
C ASP A 51 -9.79 2.82 -4.47
N GLY A 52 -9.55 1.61 -4.97
CA GLY A 52 -8.27 0.93 -4.84
C GLY A 52 -7.11 1.67 -5.52
N VAL A 53 -7.37 2.43 -6.58
CA VAL A 53 -6.32 3.20 -7.28
C VAL A 53 -5.82 4.35 -6.40
N SER A 54 -6.74 5.08 -5.76
CA SER A 54 -6.39 6.11 -4.80
C SER A 54 -5.62 5.56 -3.59
N VAL A 55 -6.00 4.40 -3.07
CA VAL A 55 -5.27 3.75 -1.97
C VAL A 55 -3.85 3.34 -2.38
N ALA A 56 -3.70 2.77 -3.58
CA ALA A 56 -2.40 2.31 -4.07
C ALA A 56 -1.38 3.45 -4.25
N LYS A 57 -1.83 4.66 -4.58
CA LYS A 57 -0.97 5.83 -4.78
C LYS A 57 -0.34 6.38 -3.49
N GLU A 58 -0.92 6.07 -2.35
CA GLU A 58 -0.51 6.62 -1.05
C GLU A 58 0.41 5.66 -0.27
N ILE A 59 0.77 4.51 -0.85
CA ILE A 59 1.64 3.52 -0.23
C ILE A 59 3.06 3.69 -0.78
N GLU A 60 3.99 4.04 0.10
CA GLU A 60 5.45 4.08 -0.11
C GLU A 60 6.16 2.96 0.66
#